data_AF-A0AAE1NBJ8-F1
#
_entry.id   AF-A0AAE1NBJ8-F1
#
_cell.length_a   1.000
_cell.length_b   1.000
_cell.length_c   1.000
_cell.angle_alpha   90.00
_cell.angle_beta   90.00
_cell.angle_gamma   90.00
#
_symmetry.space_group_name_H-M   'P 1'
#
loop_
_entity.id
_entity.type
_entity.pdbx_description
1 polymer ?
#
loop_
_entity_poly.entity_id
_entity_poly.type
_entity_poly.pdbx_seq_one_letter_code
_entity_poly.pdbx_strand_id
1 'polypeptide(L)'
;MVDTSKEEPFHLIKRMISFLTIKVSNLLAILLHTMDSRSIGAVAGLAVAVFFTWRLLRSPSGSQRRQRKRHATAPSTSGVNTQSNASLTASRVCSPLDVSRAQDVVDEFFQPVKPSLGQIVRQKLSEGRKVTCSLLGVILEESSPEELQRQATVRSSVLEVLLEITKFCDLYLMEQVLDDESEKRVLVALEEAGVFTSGRLVKDKVLFCSTENGRSSFVRQLEPDWHIDTNPEIITQLARFIKYELHVSPLRTERTAANVFSATSLEQFFGSI
;
A
#
# COMPACT_ATOMS: atom_id res chain seq x y z
N MET A 1 22.41 45.64 -31.43
CA MET A 1 21.92 45.52 -30.04
C MET A 1 21.44 44.08 -29.91
N VAL A 2 22.12 43.31 -29.07
CA VAL A 2 22.38 41.86 -29.22
C VAL A 2 21.34 41.01 -28.49
N ASP A 3 20.97 39.90 -29.14
CA ASP A 3 20.09 38.82 -28.67
C ASP A 3 20.59 38.15 -27.37
N THR A 4 19.77 38.20 -26.31
CA THR A 4 19.93 37.44 -25.07
C THR A 4 18.71 36.56 -24.85
N SER A 5 18.68 35.36 -25.43
CA SER A 5 17.59 34.39 -25.18
C SER A 5 18.02 32.91 -25.26
N LYS A 6 19.32 32.60 -25.44
CA LYS A 6 19.76 31.22 -25.70
C LYS A 6 20.68 30.61 -24.64
N GLU A 7 21.03 31.31 -23.56
CA GLU A 7 22.04 30.82 -22.61
C GLU A 7 21.51 29.99 -21.42
N GLU A 8 20.24 30.14 -21.05
CA GLU A 8 19.65 29.41 -19.90
C GLU A 8 19.51 27.89 -20.08
N PRO A 9 19.08 27.33 -21.25
CA PRO A 9 18.89 25.88 -21.36
C PRO A 9 20.21 25.11 -21.39
N PHE A 10 21.30 25.71 -21.89
CA PHE A 10 22.61 25.06 -21.96
C PHE A 10 23.21 24.84 -20.57
N HIS A 11 23.00 25.77 -19.64
CA HIS A 11 23.51 25.64 -18.29
C HIS A 11 22.78 24.54 -17.50
N LEU A 12 21.47 24.39 -17.71
CA LEU A 12 20.67 23.32 -17.10
C LEU A 12 21.07 21.94 -17.64
N ILE A 13 21.24 21.83 -18.96
CA ILE A 13 21.67 20.58 -19.63
C ILE A 13 23.08 20.19 -19.16
N LYS A 14 24.01 21.15 -19.04
CA LYS A 14 25.36 20.89 -18.53
C LYS A 14 25.36 20.38 -17.09
N ARG A 15 24.47 20.91 -16.23
CA ARG A 15 24.31 20.47 -14.83
C ARG A 15 23.71 19.07 -14.74
N MET A 16 22.72 18.75 -15.58
CA MET A 16 22.16 17.40 -15.68
C MET A 16 23.18 16.38 -16.20
N ILE A 17 23.96 16.71 -17.24
CA ILE A 17 25.01 15.83 -17.77
C ILE A 17 26.10 15.59 -16.70
N SER A 18 26.50 16.62 -15.96
CA SER A 18 27.47 16.45 -14.85
C SER A 18 26.93 15.55 -13.75
N PHE A 19 25.65 15.71 -13.38
CA PHE A 19 25.00 14.88 -12.35
C PHE A 19 24.87 13.41 -12.79
N LEU A 20 24.53 13.19 -14.07
CA LEU A 20 24.43 11.85 -14.64
C LEU A 20 25.81 11.19 -14.78
N THR A 21 26.85 11.95 -15.17
CA THR A 21 28.20 11.40 -15.33
C THR A 21 28.79 10.94 -13.99
N ILE A 22 28.56 11.67 -12.89
CA ILE A 22 29.06 11.27 -11.55
C ILE A 22 28.33 10.01 -11.07
N LYS A 23 27.01 9.92 -11.26
CA LYS A 23 26.21 8.78 -10.79
C LYS A 23 26.42 7.51 -11.63
N VAL A 24 26.66 7.66 -12.94
CA VAL A 24 26.97 6.54 -13.84
C VAL A 24 28.42 6.07 -13.65
N SER A 25 29.37 6.97 -13.36
CA SER A 25 30.78 6.57 -13.15
C SER A 25 30.96 5.66 -11.93
N ASN A 26 30.24 5.91 -10.83
CA ASN A 26 30.27 5.03 -9.66
C ASN A 26 29.63 3.66 -9.93
N LEU A 27 28.51 3.62 -10.67
CA LEU A 27 27.88 2.36 -11.05
C LEU A 27 28.73 1.57 -12.07
N LEU A 28 29.34 2.25 -13.02
CA LEU A 28 30.21 1.63 -14.03
C LEU A 28 31.53 1.15 -13.41
N ALA A 29 32.07 1.88 -12.43
CA ALA A 29 33.24 1.45 -11.67
C ALA A 29 32.95 0.20 -10.84
N ILE A 30 31.79 0.12 -10.18
CA ILE A 30 31.36 -1.08 -9.44
C ILE A 30 31.13 -2.28 -10.39
N LEU A 31 30.59 -2.02 -11.58
CA LEU A 31 30.37 -3.05 -12.60
C LEU A 31 31.67 -3.55 -13.23
N LEU A 32 32.66 -2.68 -13.43
CA LEU A 32 33.98 -3.02 -13.95
C LEU A 32 34.87 -3.72 -12.91
N HIS A 33 34.72 -3.37 -11.63
CA HIS A 33 35.51 -3.95 -10.54
C HIS A 33 35.06 -5.36 -10.12
N THR A 34 33.90 -5.82 -10.63
CA THR A 34 33.35 -7.17 -10.41
C THR A 34 33.53 -8.10 -11.62
N MET A 35 34.26 -7.66 -12.65
CA MET A 35 34.59 -8.48 -13.82
C MET A 35 35.70 -9.49 -13.50
N ASP A 36 35.32 -10.59 -12.85
CA ASP A 36 36.09 -11.83 -12.95
C ASP A 36 35.99 -12.38 -14.38
N SER A 37 37.09 -12.96 -14.86
CA SER A 37 37.26 -13.54 -16.21
C SER A 37 36.22 -14.61 -16.60
N ARG A 38 35.35 -15.03 -15.67
CA ARG A 38 34.26 -15.99 -15.85
C ARG A 38 32.92 -15.34 -16.28
N SER A 39 32.76 -14.02 -16.15
CA SER A 39 31.49 -13.30 -16.39
C SER A 39 31.30 -12.81 -17.84
N ILE A 40 32.36 -12.82 -18.66
CA ILE A 40 32.36 -12.30 -20.03
C ILE A 40 31.29 -13.00 -20.91
N GLY A 41 31.07 -14.30 -20.71
CA GLY A 41 30.04 -15.07 -21.43
C GLY A 41 28.61 -14.66 -21.07
N ALA A 42 28.34 -14.27 -19.82
CA ALA A 42 27.02 -13.85 -19.37
C ALA A 42 26.65 -12.45 -19.92
N VAL A 43 27.62 -11.54 -19.94
CA VAL A 43 27.45 -10.20 -20.51
C VAL A 43 27.29 -10.27 -22.03
N ALA A 44 28.08 -11.10 -22.71
CA ALA A 44 27.93 -11.34 -24.15
C ALA A 44 26.57 -11.98 -24.47
N GLY A 45 26.12 -12.97 -23.68
CA GLY A 45 24.81 -13.60 -23.83
C GLY A 45 23.65 -12.63 -23.63
N LEU A 46 23.72 -11.75 -22.63
CA LEU A 46 22.72 -10.72 -22.38
C LEU A 46 22.65 -9.71 -23.54
N ALA A 47 23.80 -9.24 -24.05
CA ALA A 47 23.84 -8.32 -25.18
C ALA A 47 23.22 -8.93 -26.45
N VAL A 48 23.48 -10.22 -26.72
CA VAL A 48 22.87 -10.96 -27.82
C VAL A 48 21.36 -11.11 -27.61
N ALA A 49 20.90 -11.44 -26.41
CA ALA A 49 19.47 -11.58 -26.11
C ALA A 49 18.71 -10.25 -26.29
N VAL A 50 19.29 -9.13 -25.84
CA VAL A 50 18.72 -7.79 -26.04
C VAL A 50 18.68 -7.43 -27.53
N PHE A 51 19.73 -7.75 -28.29
CA PHE A 51 19.77 -7.51 -29.73
C PHE A 51 18.70 -8.33 -30.48
N PHE A 52 18.54 -9.62 -30.15
CA PHE A 52 17.54 -10.47 -30.80
C PHE A 52 16.10 -10.11 -30.43
N THR A 53 15.83 -9.78 -29.15
CA THR A 53 14.50 -9.31 -28.72
C THR A 53 14.15 -7.98 -29.38
N TRP A 54 15.10 -7.04 -29.47
CA TRP A 54 14.93 -5.80 -30.22
C TRP A 54 14.68 -6.05 -31.71
N ARG A 55 15.42 -6.99 -32.33
CA ARG A 55 15.28 -7.32 -33.75
C ARG A 55 13.95 -8.01 -34.05
N LEU A 56 13.44 -8.85 -33.14
CA LEU A 56 12.13 -9.49 -33.23
C LEU A 56 10.99 -8.48 -33.07
N LEU A 57 11.12 -7.49 -32.18
CA LEU A 57 10.15 -6.41 -32.03
C LEU A 57 10.14 -5.41 -33.21
N ARG A 58 11.18 -5.41 -34.05
CA ARG A 58 11.27 -4.54 -35.23
C ARG A 58 10.73 -5.17 -36.52
N SER A 59 10.19 -6.39 -36.52
CA SER A 59 9.47 -6.89 -37.69
C SER A 59 8.20 -6.06 -37.92
N PRO A 60 8.02 -5.42 -39.08
CA PRO A 60 6.85 -4.62 -39.36
C PRO A 60 5.65 -5.56 -39.48
N SER A 61 4.71 -5.45 -38.56
CA SER A 61 3.38 -6.03 -38.70
C SER A 61 2.70 -5.37 -39.90
N GLY A 62 2.84 -6.02 -41.06
CA GLY A 62 2.11 -5.70 -42.27
C GLY A 62 0.61 -5.75 -41.99
N SER A 63 -0.04 -4.61 -42.11
CA SER A 63 -1.47 -4.41 -42.03
C SER A 63 -2.23 -5.31 -43.02
N GLN A 64 -3.15 -6.14 -42.54
CA GLN A 64 -4.33 -6.51 -43.32
C GLN A 64 -5.63 -6.39 -42.52
N ARG A 65 -6.16 -5.17 -42.62
CA ARG A 65 -7.57 -4.83 -42.61
C ARG A 65 -8.33 -5.78 -43.55
N ARG A 66 -9.26 -6.59 -43.01
CA ARG A 66 -10.37 -7.15 -43.79
C ARG A 66 -11.70 -6.82 -43.12
N GLN A 67 -12.43 -5.93 -43.78
CA GLN A 67 -13.80 -5.55 -43.45
C GLN A 67 -14.83 -6.63 -43.85
N ARG A 68 -15.97 -6.58 -43.13
CA ARG A 68 -17.35 -6.96 -43.53
C ARG A 68 -17.61 -8.47 -43.71
N LYS A 69 -18.73 -9.03 -43.24
CA LYS A 69 -20.11 -8.58 -43.49
C LYS A 69 -21.13 -9.37 -42.63
N ARG A 70 -22.08 -8.64 -42.01
CA ARG A 70 -23.49 -8.94 -41.66
C ARG A 70 -23.90 -10.37 -41.25
N HIS A 71 -24.65 -10.50 -40.14
CA HIS A 71 -26.12 -10.58 -40.17
C HIS A 71 -26.72 -10.53 -38.76
N ALA A 72 -27.75 -9.69 -38.59
CA ALA A 72 -28.69 -9.70 -37.48
C ALA A 72 -29.62 -10.92 -37.58
N THR A 73 -30.29 -11.31 -36.49
CA THR A 73 -31.77 -11.30 -36.30
C THR A 73 -32.12 -12.07 -35.01
N ALA A 74 -32.87 -11.43 -34.10
CA ALA A 74 -33.68 -12.11 -33.07
C ALA A 74 -34.98 -12.65 -33.70
N PRO A 75 -35.63 -13.66 -33.12
CA PRO A 75 -36.98 -13.36 -32.62
C PRO A 75 -37.38 -14.09 -31.32
N SER A 76 -38.50 -13.59 -30.82
CA SER A 76 -39.30 -13.80 -29.60
C SER A 76 -40.17 -15.07 -29.53
N THR A 77 -40.89 -15.18 -28.39
CA THR A 77 -42.11 -15.99 -28.03
C THR A 77 -41.82 -17.22 -27.16
N SER A 78 -42.61 -17.66 -26.14
CA SER A 78 -43.88 -17.28 -25.48
C SER A 78 -44.20 -18.31 -24.35
N GLY A 79 -45.03 -17.97 -23.35
CA GLY A 79 -45.77 -18.94 -22.49
C GLY A 79 -45.53 -18.76 -20.97
N VAL A 80 -46.39 -18.10 -20.17
CA VAL A 80 -47.73 -18.46 -19.63
C VAL A 80 -47.69 -19.35 -18.36
N ASN A 81 -48.16 -18.75 -17.24
CA ASN A 81 -48.82 -19.27 -16.01
C ASN A 81 -48.20 -20.45 -15.23
N THR A 82 -48.18 -20.47 -13.89
CA THR A 82 -49.37 -20.69 -13.04
C THR A 82 -49.10 -20.30 -11.57
N GLN A 83 -50.09 -19.66 -10.94
CA GLN A 83 -50.21 -19.44 -9.49
C GLN A 83 -50.60 -20.74 -8.76
N SER A 84 -50.15 -20.90 -7.51
CA SER A 84 -50.95 -21.58 -6.49
C SER A 84 -50.52 -21.17 -5.08
N ASN A 85 -51.41 -20.41 -4.43
CA ASN A 85 -51.49 -20.23 -2.99
C ASN A 85 -51.87 -21.56 -2.30
N ALA A 86 -51.27 -21.84 -1.15
CA ALA A 86 -51.94 -22.61 -0.10
C ALA A 86 -51.32 -22.27 1.26
N SER A 87 -52.01 -21.41 2.02
CA SER A 87 -51.87 -21.34 3.47
C SER A 87 -52.67 -22.48 4.09
N LEU A 88 -52.07 -23.28 4.95
CA LEU A 88 -52.82 -24.06 5.95
C LEU A 88 -52.01 -24.09 7.26
N THR A 89 -52.50 -23.29 8.20
CA THR A 89 -52.26 -23.38 9.63
C THR A 89 -52.83 -24.69 10.18
N ALA A 90 -52.04 -25.42 10.98
CA ALA A 90 -52.59 -26.31 12.00
C ALA A 90 -51.67 -26.33 13.23
N SER A 91 -52.18 -25.76 14.31
CA SER A 91 -51.63 -25.82 15.66
C SER A 91 -51.65 -27.26 16.19
N ARG A 92 -50.52 -27.74 16.71
CA ARG A 92 -50.53 -28.72 17.80
C ARG A 92 -49.29 -28.58 18.67
N VAL A 93 -49.56 -28.17 19.90
CA VAL A 93 -48.64 -28.17 21.04
C VAL A 93 -48.22 -29.60 21.35
N CYS A 94 -46.92 -29.85 21.42
CA CYS A 94 -46.31 -30.91 22.24
C CYS A 94 -45.01 -30.34 22.84
N SER A 95 -44.89 -30.43 24.16
CA SER A 95 -43.77 -29.96 24.97
C SER A 95 -42.45 -30.70 24.68
N PRO A 96 -41.29 -30.09 24.97
CA PRO A 96 -39.98 -30.61 24.60
C PRO A 96 -39.48 -31.59 25.65
N LEU A 97 -39.42 -32.88 25.31
CA LEU A 97 -38.65 -33.88 26.05
C LEU A 97 -37.89 -34.68 25.00
N ASP A 98 -36.58 -34.79 25.20
CA ASP A 98 -35.61 -35.56 24.41
C ASP A 98 -35.06 -34.94 23.11
N VAL A 99 -34.54 -33.71 23.20
CA VAL A 99 -33.44 -33.27 22.32
C VAL A 99 -32.35 -32.60 23.17
N SER A 100 -31.86 -33.29 24.21
CA SER A 100 -30.79 -32.78 25.08
C SER A 100 -29.46 -33.53 24.93
N ARG A 101 -29.32 -34.39 23.91
CA ARG A 101 -28.08 -35.18 23.72
C ARG A 101 -27.50 -35.17 22.30
N ALA A 102 -28.16 -34.50 21.34
CA ALA A 102 -27.68 -34.38 19.96
C ALA A 102 -27.17 -32.97 19.61
N GLN A 103 -27.39 -31.96 20.46
CA GLN A 103 -26.80 -30.62 20.29
C GLN A 103 -25.40 -30.51 20.88
N ASP A 104 -25.03 -31.37 21.83
CA ASP A 104 -23.78 -31.25 22.60
C ASP A 104 -22.53 -31.76 21.83
N VAL A 105 -22.74 -32.52 20.75
CA VAL A 105 -21.64 -33.10 19.95
C VAL A 105 -21.30 -32.26 18.70
N VAL A 106 -22.16 -31.29 18.34
CA VAL A 106 -21.94 -30.44 17.16
C VAL A 106 -21.36 -29.08 17.53
N ASP A 107 -21.46 -28.64 18.79
CA ASP A 107 -20.97 -27.32 19.21
C ASP A 107 -19.47 -27.33 19.60
N GLU A 108 -18.90 -28.50 19.91
CA GLU A 108 -17.47 -28.61 20.27
C GLU A 108 -16.53 -28.58 19.05
N PHE A 109 -17.07 -28.73 17.83
CA PHE A 109 -16.30 -28.69 16.57
C PHE A 109 -16.22 -27.29 15.93
N PHE A 110 -16.98 -26.31 16.43
CA PHE A 110 -16.98 -24.94 15.93
C PHE A 110 -16.54 -23.96 17.01
N GLN A 111 -15.45 -24.24 17.72
CA GLN A 111 -14.77 -23.13 18.40
C GLN A 111 -14.31 -22.13 17.32
N PRO A 112 -14.74 -20.86 17.37
CA PRO A 112 -14.28 -19.87 16.41
C PRO A 112 -12.76 -19.75 16.57
N VAL A 113 -12.01 -20.31 15.62
CA VAL A 113 -10.56 -20.17 15.60
C VAL A 113 -10.28 -18.67 15.56
N LYS A 114 -9.62 -18.15 16.60
CA LYS A 114 -9.23 -16.73 16.64
C LYS A 114 -8.48 -16.44 15.33
N PRO A 115 -8.94 -15.47 14.53
CA PRO A 115 -8.31 -15.20 13.24
C PRO A 115 -6.84 -14.83 13.46
N SER A 116 -5.96 -15.30 12.58
CA SER A 116 -4.54 -14.91 12.62
C SER A 116 -4.40 -13.41 12.34
N LEU A 117 -3.29 -12.80 12.75
CA LEU A 117 -3.04 -11.38 12.49
C LEU A 117 -3.18 -11.04 11.00
N GLY A 118 -2.65 -11.88 10.11
CA GLY A 118 -2.81 -11.71 8.66
C GLY A 118 -4.25 -11.74 8.18
N GLN A 119 -5.09 -12.61 8.75
CA GLN A 119 -6.53 -12.63 8.46
C GLN A 119 -7.21 -11.35 8.95
N ILE A 120 -6.87 -10.87 10.15
CA ILE A 120 -7.42 -9.63 10.72
C ILE A 120 -7.01 -8.43 9.87
N VAL A 121 -5.72 -8.31 9.52
CA VAL A 121 -5.19 -7.23 8.67
C VAL A 121 -5.91 -7.21 7.32
N ARG A 122 -6.03 -8.37 6.66
CA ARG A 122 -6.72 -8.47 5.37
C ARG A 122 -8.21 -8.11 5.46
N GLN A 123 -8.88 -8.55 6.53
CA GLN A 123 -10.30 -8.24 6.76
C GLN A 123 -10.50 -6.75 7.04
N LYS A 124 -9.72 -6.17 7.95
CA LYS A 124 -9.83 -4.76 8.36
C LYS A 124 -9.52 -3.82 7.21
N LEU A 125 -8.46 -4.07 6.46
CA LEU A 125 -8.08 -3.23 5.33
C LEU A 125 -8.98 -3.42 4.09
N SER A 126 -9.92 -4.37 4.10
CA SER A 126 -10.97 -4.53 3.08
C SER A 126 -10.41 -4.55 1.64
N GLU A 127 -9.32 -5.30 1.43
CA GLU A 127 -8.57 -5.38 0.15
C GLU A 127 -7.94 -4.06 -0.33
N GLY A 128 -7.73 -3.09 0.57
CA GLY A 128 -6.95 -1.87 0.29
C GLY A 128 -5.57 -2.23 -0.26
N ARG A 129 -5.27 -1.77 -1.47
CA ARG A 129 -4.03 -2.11 -2.18
C ARG A 129 -2.89 -1.22 -1.75
N LYS A 130 -3.17 0.04 -1.41
CA LYS A 130 -2.17 1.04 -1.02
C LYS A 130 -2.53 1.68 0.32
N VAL A 131 -1.57 1.74 1.22
CA VAL A 131 -1.71 2.30 2.57
C VAL A 131 -0.65 3.37 2.76
N THR A 132 -1.05 4.50 3.35
CA THR A 132 -0.12 5.53 3.84
C THR A 132 -0.23 5.64 5.35
N CYS A 133 0.89 5.84 6.02
CA CYS A 133 0.95 5.86 7.48
C CYS A 133 1.92 6.93 7.96
N SER A 134 1.48 7.77 8.89
CA SER A 134 2.40 8.65 9.64
C SER A 134 3.31 7.82 10.55
N LEU A 135 4.46 8.36 10.92
CA LEU A 135 5.43 7.69 11.77
C LEU A 135 5.22 8.08 13.25
N LEU A 136 5.18 9.37 13.56
CA LEU A 136 5.06 9.91 14.91
C LEU A 136 3.77 9.45 15.60
N GLY A 137 3.91 8.92 16.81
CA GLY A 137 2.84 8.37 17.64
C GLY A 137 2.19 7.08 17.12
N VAL A 138 2.43 6.70 15.86
CA VAL A 138 1.89 5.46 15.26
C VAL A 138 2.92 4.35 15.30
N ILE A 139 4.09 4.57 14.68
CA ILE A 139 5.19 3.60 14.56
C ILE A 139 6.34 4.00 15.47
N LEU A 140 6.61 5.31 15.59
CA LEU A 140 7.60 5.87 16.48
C LEU A 140 6.98 6.19 17.85
N GLU A 141 7.78 6.13 18.90
CA GLU A 141 7.39 6.57 20.25
C GLU A 141 7.22 8.09 20.31
N GLU A 142 8.04 8.81 19.54
CA GLU A 142 8.03 10.25 19.48
C GLU A 142 6.70 10.80 18.94
N SER A 143 6.27 11.95 19.46
CA SER A 143 4.97 12.57 19.16
C SER A 143 5.05 13.88 18.40
N SER A 144 6.26 14.43 18.25
CA SER A 144 6.52 15.73 17.62
C SER A 144 7.78 15.70 16.75
N PRO A 145 7.87 16.53 15.69
CA PRO A 145 9.04 16.57 14.83
C PRO A 145 10.29 17.11 15.56
N GLU A 146 10.13 17.87 16.64
CA GLU A 146 11.24 18.35 17.49
C GLU A 146 11.91 17.20 18.26
N GLU A 147 11.15 16.19 18.69
CA GLU A 147 11.70 15.01 19.38
C GLU A 147 12.61 14.20 18.45
N LEU A 148 12.29 14.16 17.15
CA LEU A 148 13.12 13.50 16.11
C LEU A 148 14.51 14.12 15.97
N GLN A 149 14.71 15.35 16.45
CA GLN A 149 16.03 15.97 16.47
C GLN A 149 16.98 15.30 17.47
N ARG A 150 16.43 14.62 18.48
CA ARG A 150 17.18 13.98 19.57
C ARG A 150 17.35 12.49 19.31
N GLN A 151 16.25 11.82 18.98
CA GLN A 151 16.21 10.36 18.80
C GLN A 151 14.98 9.96 17.96
N ALA A 152 14.99 8.73 17.46
CA ALA A 152 13.84 8.10 16.85
C ALA A 152 13.78 6.65 17.35
N THR A 153 12.64 6.25 17.93
CA THR A 153 12.49 4.96 18.58
C THR A 153 11.29 4.23 18.01
N VAL A 154 11.52 3.06 17.41
CA VAL A 154 10.43 2.26 16.84
C VAL A 154 9.73 1.45 17.93
N ARG A 155 8.41 1.57 18.00
CA ARG A 155 7.57 0.82 18.93
C ARG A 155 7.57 -0.67 18.56
N SER A 156 8.13 -1.50 19.44
CA SER A 156 8.25 -2.95 19.20
C SER A 156 6.90 -3.64 18.99
N SER A 157 5.86 -3.20 19.69
CA SER A 157 4.49 -3.71 19.58
C SER A 157 3.90 -3.55 18.16
N VAL A 158 4.31 -2.53 17.42
CA VAL A 158 3.80 -2.22 16.07
C VAL A 158 4.38 -3.14 15.00
N LEU A 159 5.57 -3.71 15.23
CA LEU A 159 6.36 -4.36 14.19
C LEU A 159 5.64 -5.52 13.52
N GLU A 160 4.98 -6.39 14.29
CA GLU A 160 4.27 -7.54 13.74
C GLU A 160 3.13 -7.09 12.80
N VAL A 161 2.37 -6.09 13.23
CA VAL A 161 1.27 -5.51 12.46
C VAL A 161 1.78 -4.83 11.20
N LEU A 162 2.84 -4.02 11.33
CA LEU A 162 3.46 -3.31 10.22
C LEU A 162 3.95 -4.28 9.15
N LEU A 163 4.70 -5.31 9.54
CA LEU A 163 5.21 -6.33 8.63
C LEU A 163 4.07 -7.09 7.96
N GLU A 164 3.00 -7.41 8.69
CA GLU A 164 1.83 -8.08 8.12
C GLU A 164 1.10 -7.20 7.10
N ILE A 165 0.96 -5.90 7.35
CA ILE A 165 0.39 -4.93 6.37
C ILE A 165 1.22 -4.97 5.08
N THR A 166 2.56 -4.99 5.16
CA THR A 166 3.42 -4.99 3.96
C THR A 166 3.32 -6.26 3.11
N LYS A 167 2.75 -7.35 3.64
CA LYS A 167 2.52 -8.58 2.86
C LYS A 167 1.38 -8.41 1.85
N PHE A 168 0.37 -7.61 2.21
CA PHE A 168 -0.86 -7.46 1.42
C PHE A 168 -0.97 -6.11 0.73
N CYS A 169 -0.36 -5.08 1.30
CA CYS A 169 -0.53 -3.70 0.88
C CYS A 169 0.80 -3.08 0.43
N ASP A 170 0.71 -2.19 -0.55
CA ASP A 170 1.76 -1.25 -0.91
C ASP A 170 1.81 -0.12 0.13
N LEU A 171 2.67 -0.28 1.13
CA LEU A 171 2.78 0.64 2.26
C LEU A 171 3.79 1.76 1.98
N TYR A 172 3.38 2.99 2.27
CA TYR A 172 4.22 4.18 2.32
C TYR A 172 4.20 4.76 3.73
N LEU A 173 5.39 5.01 4.27
CA LEU A 173 5.56 5.72 5.54
C LEU A 173 5.86 7.18 5.23
N MET A 174 5.39 8.10 6.04
CA MET A 174 5.69 9.51 5.83
C MET A 174 5.72 10.30 7.12
N GLU A 175 6.56 11.33 7.17
CA GLU A 175 6.60 12.21 8.33
C GLU A 175 7.08 13.63 8.03
N GLN A 176 6.68 14.55 8.90
CA GLN A 176 7.27 15.87 8.95
C GLN A 176 8.60 15.83 9.73
N VAL A 177 9.64 16.42 9.16
CA VAL A 177 10.98 16.54 9.76
C VAL A 177 11.48 17.97 9.65
N LEU A 178 12.34 18.37 10.59
CA LEU A 178 12.90 19.72 10.64
C LEU A 178 14.28 19.82 9.96
N ASP A 179 14.97 18.69 9.78
CA ASP A 179 16.34 18.62 9.26
C ASP A 179 16.67 17.23 8.69
N ASP A 180 17.63 17.18 7.77
CA ASP A 180 18.10 15.94 7.12
C ASP A 180 18.70 14.93 8.11
N GLU A 181 19.22 15.37 9.26
CA GLU A 181 19.74 14.45 10.28
C GLU A 181 18.60 13.69 10.97
N SER A 182 17.43 14.32 11.12
CA SER A 182 16.22 13.67 11.63
C SER A 182 15.71 12.61 10.65
N GLU A 183 15.77 12.87 9.34
CA GLU A 183 15.46 11.85 8.31
C GLU A 183 16.35 10.62 8.44
N LYS A 184 17.67 10.84 8.56
CA LYS A 184 18.65 9.76 8.72
C LYS A 184 18.40 8.97 9.99
N ARG A 185 18.13 9.62 11.12
CA ARG A 185 17.82 8.96 12.40
C ARG A 185 16.59 8.05 12.27
N VAL A 186 15.52 8.53 11.65
CA VAL A 186 14.31 7.72 11.42
C VAL A 186 14.62 6.51 10.55
N LEU A 187 15.35 6.69 9.44
CA LEU A 187 15.71 5.59 8.55
C LEU A 187 16.60 4.54 9.24
N VAL A 188 17.57 4.96 10.07
CA VAL A 188 18.40 4.07 10.86
C VAL A 188 17.56 3.30 11.88
N ALA A 189 16.67 3.98 12.61
CA ALA A 189 15.81 3.33 13.60
C ALA A 189 14.88 2.27 12.97
N LEU A 190 14.30 2.56 11.81
CA LEU A 190 13.49 1.59 11.04
C LEU A 190 14.33 0.40 10.54
N GLU A 191 15.57 0.64 10.13
CA GLU A 191 16.49 -0.41 9.68
C GLU A 191 16.91 -1.33 10.84
N GLU A 192 17.30 -0.75 11.98
CA GLU A 192 17.67 -1.49 13.19
C GLU A 192 16.49 -2.29 13.75
N ALA A 193 15.27 -1.76 13.65
CA ALA A 193 14.05 -2.48 14.02
C ALA A 193 13.66 -3.58 13.02
N GLY A 194 14.40 -3.75 11.91
CA GLY A 194 14.17 -4.80 10.93
C GLY A 194 12.99 -4.53 9.99
N VAL A 195 12.48 -3.31 9.92
CA VAL A 195 11.32 -2.95 9.07
C VAL A 195 11.60 -3.22 7.58
N PHE A 196 12.85 -3.06 7.15
CA PHE A 196 13.27 -3.28 5.76
C PHE A 196 13.78 -4.70 5.45
N THR A 197 13.89 -5.59 6.44
CA THR A 197 14.51 -6.91 6.23
C THR A 197 13.52 -7.96 5.76
N SER A 198 12.27 -7.86 6.21
CA SER A 198 11.29 -8.97 6.16
C SER A 198 10.01 -8.61 5.40
N GLY A 199 9.91 -7.40 4.85
CA GLY A 199 8.72 -6.86 4.22
C GLY A 199 8.95 -6.35 2.80
N ARG A 200 7.86 -5.97 2.12
CA ARG A 200 7.90 -5.28 0.81
C ARG A 200 8.19 -3.77 0.94
N LEU A 201 8.45 -3.29 2.16
CA LEU A 201 8.76 -1.90 2.43
C LEU A 201 10.26 -1.66 2.19
N VAL A 202 10.56 -0.65 1.38
CA VAL A 202 11.92 -0.22 1.05
C VAL A 202 12.12 1.22 1.49
N LYS A 203 13.37 1.65 1.70
CA LYS A 203 13.70 3.01 2.15
C LYS A 203 13.07 4.11 1.26
N ASP A 204 12.97 3.87 -0.06
CA ASP A 204 12.35 4.80 -1.03
C ASP A 204 10.85 5.05 -0.82
N LYS A 205 10.19 4.26 0.04
CA LYS A 205 8.78 4.44 0.42
C LYS A 205 8.60 5.11 1.78
N VAL A 206 9.68 5.60 2.37
CA VAL A 206 9.66 6.48 3.54
C VAL A 206 9.84 7.91 3.02
N LEU A 207 8.78 8.70 3.10
CA LEU A 207 8.71 10.04 2.52
C LEU A 207 8.78 11.12 3.60
N PHE A 208 9.66 12.09 3.43
CA PHE A 208 9.83 13.17 4.37
C PHE A 208 9.38 14.50 3.79
N CYS A 209 8.82 15.36 4.62
CA CYS A 209 8.42 16.71 4.24
C CYS A 209 8.70 17.70 5.38
N SER A 210 8.82 18.98 5.07
CA SER A 210 9.09 20.01 6.09
C SER A 210 7.83 20.59 6.72
N THR A 211 6.64 20.26 6.21
CA THR A 211 5.36 20.83 6.65
C THR A 211 4.26 19.77 6.66
N GLU A 212 3.28 19.92 7.55
CA GLU A 212 2.09 19.06 7.60
C GLU A 212 1.31 19.05 6.28
N ASN A 213 1.20 20.21 5.61
CA ASN A 213 0.60 20.31 4.28
C ASN A 213 1.34 19.49 3.22
N GLY A 214 2.66 19.29 3.39
CA GLY A 214 3.47 18.39 2.58
C GLY A 214 3.01 16.94 2.72
N ARG A 215 2.71 16.49 3.94
CA ARG A 215 2.16 15.16 4.24
C ARG A 215 0.82 14.95 3.55
N SER A 216 -0.12 15.88 3.72
CA SER A 216 -1.40 15.87 2.98
C SER A 216 -1.21 15.84 1.47
N SER A 217 -0.20 16.53 0.94
CA SER A 217 0.11 16.54 -0.50
C SER A 217 0.61 15.18 -1.00
N PHE A 218 1.46 14.49 -0.23
CA PHE A 218 1.87 13.12 -0.56
C PHE A 218 0.68 12.17 -0.58
N VAL A 219 -0.18 12.21 0.43
CA VAL A 219 -1.35 11.33 0.50
C VAL A 219 -2.27 11.53 -0.71
N ARG A 220 -2.54 12.79 -1.08
CA ARG A 220 -3.38 13.10 -2.26
C ARG A 220 -2.76 12.64 -3.58
N GLN A 221 -1.45 12.71 -3.73
CA GLN A 221 -0.76 12.26 -4.96
C GLN A 221 -0.64 10.74 -5.04
N LEU A 222 -0.46 10.08 -3.89
CA LEU A 222 -0.38 8.62 -3.83
C LEU A 222 -1.75 7.96 -4.02
N GLU A 223 -2.86 8.67 -3.74
CA GLU A 223 -4.23 8.15 -3.82
C GLU A 223 -4.37 6.76 -3.14
N PRO A 224 -4.02 6.64 -1.85
CA PRO A 224 -4.12 5.36 -1.15
C PRO A 224 -5.58 5.00 -0.85
N ASP A 225 -5.82 3.70 -0.66
CA ASP A 225 -7.11 3.22 -0.17
C ASP A 225 -7.28 3.51 1.33
N TRP A 226 -6.16 3.53 2.07
CA TRP A 226 -6.10 3.82 3.50
C TRP A 226 -5.06 4.89 3.84
N HIS A 227 -5.43 5.77 4.77
CA HIS A 227 -4.50 6.68 5.42
C HIS A 227 -4.59 6.53 6.94
N ILE A 228 -3.43 6.51 7.61
CA ILE A 228 -3.31 6.38 9.06
C ILE A 228 -2.51 7.59 9.56
N ASP A 229 -3.07 8.38 10.47
CA ASP A 229 -2.44 9.59 11.00
C ASP A 229 -2.87 9.86 12.44
N THR A 230 -2.09 10.66 13.16
CA THR A 230 -2.40 11.16 14.50
C THR A 230 -3.01 12.57 14.47
N ASN A 231 -2.74 13.35 13.42
CA ASN A 231 -3.22 14.73 13.29
C ASN A 231 -4.70 14.75 12.80
N PRO A 232 -5.65 15.25 13.62
CA PRO A 232 -7.06 15.28 13.27
C PRO A 232 -7.39 16.27 12.14
N GLU A 233 -6.57 17.30 11.93
CA GLU A 233 -6.76 18.25 10.83
C GLU A 233 -6.48 17.59 9.48
N ILE A 234 -5.42 16.80 9.39
CA ILE A 234 -5.07 16.03 8.18
C ILE A 234 -6.18 15.02 7.86
N ILE A 235 -6.62 14.24 8.86
CA ILE A 235 -7.75 13.30 8.73
C ILE A 235 -8.99 14.04 8.18
N THR A 236 -9.38 15.14 8.83
CA THR A 236 -10.58 15.90 8.40
C THR A 236 -10.45 16.46 6.98
N GLN A 237 -9.25 16.92 6.59
CA GLN A 237 -8.99 17.44 5.25
C GLN A 237 -9.00 16.34 4.18
N LEU A 238 -8.51 15.15 4.50
CA LEU A 238 -8.34 14.03 3.59
C LEU A 238 -9.57 13.14 3.46
N ALA A 239 -10.50 13.18 4.43
CA ALA A 239 -11.68 12.30 4.49
C ALA A 239 -12.56 12.31 3.24
N ARG A 240 -12.51 13.35 2.41
CA ARG A 240 -13.24 13.41 1.13
C ARG A 240 -12.52 12.77 -0.06
N PHE A 241 -11.22 12.53 0.07
CA PHE A 241 -10.34 12.00 -0.97
C PHE A 241 -9.95 10.55 -0.75
N ILE A 242 -9.94 10.09 0.51
CA ILE A 242 -9.47 8.76 0.89
C ILE A 242 -10.64 7.86 1.27
N LYS A 243 -10.59 6.61 0.79
CA LYS A 243 -11.68 5.65 0.98
C LYS A 243 -11.88 5.29 2.45
N TYR A 244 -10.80 5.12 3.19
CA TYR A 244 -10.82 4.81 4.62
C TYR A 244 -9.66 5.50 5.36
N GLU A 245 -9.91 5.94 6.58
CA GLU A 245 -8.90 6.60 7.41
C GLU A 245 -8.90 6.02 8.81
N LEU A 246 -7.72 5.93 9.42
CA LEU A 246 -7.55 5.58 10.83
C LEU A 246 -6.90 6.74 11.55
N HIS A 247 -7.66 7.38 12.44
CA HIS A 247 -7.16 8.35 13.39
C HIS A 247 -6.63 7.63 14.63
N VAL A 248 -5.32 7.73 14.88
CA VAL A 248 -4.69 7.19 16.09
C VAL A 248 -4.63 8.30 17.13
N SER A 249 -5.34 8.12 18.24
CA SER A 249 -5.40 9.10 19.32
C SER A 249 -5.52 8.42 20.68
N PRO A 250 -4.73 8.83 21.69
CA PRO A 250 -4.82 8.26 23.04
C PRO A 250 -6.18 8.51 23.69
N LEU A 251 -6.86 9.58 23.29
CA LEU A 251 -8.21 9.92 23.72
C LEU A 251 -9.22 9.31 22.76
N ARG A 252 -10.29 8.73 23.31
CA ARG A 252 -11.41 8.27 22.50
C ARG A 252 -12.08 9.47 21.83
N THR A 253 -11.82 9.62 20.53
CA THR A 253 -12.47 10.62 19.68
C THR A 253 -13.81 10.10 19.19
N GLU A 254 -14.80 10.99 19.09
CA GLU A 254 -16.03 10.69 18.37
C GLU A 254 -15.76 10.60 16.87
N ARG A 255 -16.57 9.77 16.19
CA ARG A 255 -16.39 9.50 14.78
C ARG A 255 -16.72 10.74 13.94
N THR A 256 -15.71 11.35 13.33
CA THR A 256 -15.85 12.57 12.51
C THR A 256 -16.57 12.30 11.18
N ALA A 257 -16.35 11.13 10.56
CA ALA A 257 -16.99 10.75 9.30
C ALA A 257 -17.15 9.22 9.17
N ALA A 258 -18.04 8.78 8.28
CA ALA A 258 -18.37 7.36 8.09
C ALA A 258 -17.22 6.49 7.54
N ASN A 259 -16.19 7.11 6.97
CA ASN A 259 -14.97 6.47 6.49
C ASN A 259 -13.78 6.63 7.45
N VAL A 260 -13.93 7.41 8.53
CA VAL A 260 -12.90 7.60 9.56
C VAL A 260 -13.16 6.61 10.69
N PHE A 261 -12.13 5.86 11.05
CA PHE A 261 -12.06 4.97 12.20
C PHE A 261 -11.14 5.58 13.26
N SER A 262 -11.31 5.20 14.51
CA SER A 262 -10.49 5.68 15.62
C SER A 262 -10.00 4.53 16.48
N ALA A 263 -8.74 4.60 16.90
CA ALA A 263 -8.13 3.66 17.84
C ALA A 263 -7.06 4.36 18.68
N THR A 264 -6.71 3.79 19.84
CA THR A 264 -5.63 4.35 20.68
C THR A 264 -4.24 4.02 20.15
N SER A 265 -4.13 2.95 19.37
CA SER A 265 -2.89 2.52 18.74
C SER A 265 -3.18 1.67 17.50
N LEU A 266 -2.17 1.47 16.65
CA LEU A 266 -2.29 0.65 15.44
C LEU A 266 -2.56 -0.82 15.81
N GLU A 267 -1.86 -1.33 16.80
CA GLU A 267 -1.96 -2.70 17.31
C GLU A 267 -3.36 -2.99 17.82
N GLN A 268 -3.91 -2.07 18.62
CA GLN A 268 -5.27 -2.18 19.14
C GLN A 268 -6.30 -2.26 18.01
N PHE A 269 -6.12 -1.49 16.93
CA PHE A 269 -7.05 -1.54 15.79
C PHE A 269 -7.07 -2.91 15.11
N PHE A 270 -5.93 -3.60 15.06
CA PHE A 270 -5.77 -4.94 14.51
C PHE A 270 -5.89 -6.07 15.56
N GLY A 271 -6.20 -5.75 16.82
CA GLY A 271 -6.40 -6.74 17.87
C GLY A 271 -5.12 -7.42 18.39
N SER A 272 -3.96 -6.82 18.13
CA SER A 272 -2.68 -7.17 18.77
C SER A 272 -2.55 -6.37 20.06
N ILE A 273 -2.38 -7.04 21.19
CA ILE A 273 -2.08 -6.45 22.50
C ILE A 273 -0.97 -7.29 23.13
#